data_AF-A0A936YWW4-F1
#
_entry.id   AF-A0A936YWW4-F1
#
_cell.length_a   1.000
_cell.length_b   1.000
_cell.length_c   1.000
_cell.angle_alpha   90.00
_cell.angle_beta   90.00
_cell.angle_gamma   90.00
#
_symmetry.space_group_name_H-M   'P 1'
#
loop_
_entity.id
_entity.type
_entity.pdbx_description
1 polymer ?
#
loop_
_entity_poly.entity_id
_entity_poly.type
_entity_poly.pdbx_seq_one_letter_code
_entity_poly.pdbx_strand_id
1 'polypeptide(L)'
;MTLRGVSAVLILLSTPGATLAADVPPEVRAACMADAKAHCRGVIPGGGRMVACFVKNAGALSEGCKLELSKMSCSADAPKDLKAAFPCG
;
A
#
# COMPACT_ATOMS: atom_id res chain seq x y z
N MET A 1 -42.27 -24.21 -21.35
CA MET A 1 -42.55 -24.66 -19.97
C MET A 1 -42.53 -23.46 -19.03
N THR A 2 -43.69 -23.21 -18.43
CA THR A 2 -43.95 -22.35 -17.25
C THR A 2 -42.94 -22.60 -16.11
N LEU A 3 -42.65 -21.75 -15.11
CA LEU A 3 -43.43 -20.71 -14.44
C LEU A 3 -42.49 -19.94 -13.47
N ARG A 4 -42.64 -18.62 -13.36
CA ARG A 4 -42.53 -17.76 -12.15
C ARG A 4 -41.53 -18.12 -11.04
N GLY A 5 -40.57 -17.23 -10.79
CA GLY A 5 -39.81 -17.28 -9.54
C GLY A 5 -38.74 -16.21 -9.37
N VAL A 6 -38.99 -14.97 -9.79
CA VAL A 6 -38.23 -13.81 -9.30
C VAL A 6 -38.65 -13.60 -7.84
N SER A 7 -38.18 -14.48 -6.94
CA SER A 7 -38.27 -14.29 -5.50
C SER A 7 -37.16 -13.34 -5.10
N ALA A 8 -37.57 -12.24 -4.48
CA ALA A 8 -36.72 -11.18 -3.97
C ALA A 8 -35.57 -11.73 -3.12
N VAL A 9 -34.37 -11.76 -3.69
CA VAL A 9 -33.16 -11.60 -2.90
C VAL A 9 -32.51 -10.31 -3.38
N LEU A 10 -32.80 -9.23 -2.66
CA LEU A 10 -32.01 -8.00 -2.66
C LEU A 10 -30.62 -8.36 -2.13
N ILE A 11 -29.78 -9.02 -2.94
CA ILE A 11 -28.37 -9.16 -2.62
C ILE A 11 -27.73 -7.82 -2.96
N LEU A 12 -27.69 -6.94 -1.97
CA LEU A 12 -26.71 -5.87 -1.90
C LEU A 12 -25.33 -6.55 -1.90
N LEU A 13 -24.75 -6.79 -3.08
CA LEU A 13 -23.31 -7.05 -3.17
C LEU A 13 -22.59 -5.74 -2.86
N SER A 14 -22.47 -5.45 -1.56
CA SER A 14 -21.44 -4.58 -1.02
C SER A 14 -20.09 -5.26 -1.27
N THR A 15 -19.57 -5.07 -2.48
CA THR A 15 -18.12 -5.10 -2.66
C THR A 15 -17.60 -3.81 -2.04
N PRO A 16 -16.84 -3.83 -0.93
CA PRO A 16 -15.87 -2.79 -0.70
C PRO A 16 -14.82 -2.94 -1.81
N GLY A 17 -15.18 -2.45 -3.01
CA GLY A 17 -14.22 -2.21 -4.07
C GLY A 17 -13.21 -1.24 -3.50
N ALA A 18 -11.96 -1.70 -3.42
CA ALA A 18 -10.83 -0.91 -2.99
C ALA A 18 -10.92 0.51 -3.56
N THR A 19 -10.98 1.50 -2.69
CA THR A 19 -10.83 2.90 -3.09
C THR A 19 -9.42 3.05 -3.64
N LEU A 20 -9.33 3.09 -4.98
CA LEU A 20 -8.12 3.42 -5.72
C LEU A 20 -7.69 4.84 -5.30
N ALA A 21 -6.59 4.98 -4.53
CA ALA A 21 -5.67 6.14 -4.54
C ALA A 21 -4.75 6.33 -3.30
N ALA A 22 -4.65 5.38 -2.35
CA ALA A 22 -3.72 5.53 -1.21
C ALA A 22 -2.46 4.66 -1.40
N ASP A 23 -1.56 5.08 -2.30
CA ASP A 23 -0.33 4.35 -2.62
C ASP A 23 0.68 4.20 -1.48
N VAL A 24 0.53 4.99 -0.41
CA VAL A 24 1.31 4.89 0.83
C VAL A 24 0.42 5.38 2.00
N PRO A 25 0.32 4.65 3.12
CA PRO A 25 -0.41 5.11 4.31
C PRO A 25 0.10 6.48 4.80
N PRO A 26 -0.77 7.33 5.36
CA PRO A 26 -0.38 8.67 5.84
C PRO A 26 0.74 8.61 6.90
N GLU A 27 0.75 7.57 7.73
CA GLU A 27 1.78 7.34 8.76
C GLU A 27 3.16 7.11 8.14
N VAL A 28 3.23 6.22 7.14
CA VAL A 28 4.47 5.97 6.38
C VAL A 28 4.91 7.26 5.68
N ARG A 29 3.98 8.01 5.09
CA ARG A 29 4.31 9.29 4.43
C ARG A 29 4.91 10.31 5.41
N ALA A 30 4.36 10.41 6.62
CA ALA A 30 4.86 11.33 7.64
C ALA A 30 6.25 10.92 8.12
N ALA A 31 6.44 9.64 8.47
CA ALA A 31 7.73 9.12 8.93
C ALA A 31 8.82 9.19 7.85
N CYS A 32 8.47 8.90 6.59
CA CYS A 32 9.41 8.84 5.48
C CYS A 32 9.56 10.17 4.73
N MET A 33 8.99 11.28 5.19
CA MET A 33 9.00 12.55 4.43
C MET A 33 10.43 13.07 4.19
N ALA A 34 11.28 13.02 5.22
CA ALA A 34 12.68 13.45 5.12
C ALA A 34 13.46 12.55 4.15
N ASP A 35 13.28 11.23 4.27
CA ASP A 35 13.92 10.24 3.40
C ASP A 35 13.45 10.35 1.95
N ALA A 36 12.15 10.58 1.73
CA ALA A 36 11.60 10.83 0.41
C ALA A 36 12.23 12.07 -0.23
N LYS A 37 12.44 13.14 0.56
CA LYS A 37 13.10 14.36 0.09
C LYS A 37 14.60 14.17 -0.15
N ALA A 38 15.26 13.29 0.57
CA ALA A 38 16.70 13.04 0.42
C ALA A 38 17.00 12.07 -0.74
N HIS A 39 16.23 10.98 -0.85
CA HIS A 39 16.55 9.82 -1.70
C HIS A 39 15.58 9.63 -2.87
N CYS A 40 14.37 10.19 -2.80
CA CYS A 40 13.29 9.99 -3.79
C CYS A 40 12.84 11.28 -4.48
N ARG A 41 13.72 12.28 -4.60
CA ARG A 41 13.38 13.54 -5.28
C ARG A 41 12.95 13.28 -6.72
N GLY A 42 11.82 13.87 -7.11
CA GLY A 42 11.25 13.73 -8.46
C GLY A 42 10.42 12.46 -8.68
N VAL A 43 10.28 11.58 -7.68
CA VAL A 43 9.34 10.47 -7.74
C VAL A 43 7.93 11.02 -7.56
N ILE A 44 7.10 10.88 -8.59
CA ILE A 44 5.69 11.24 -8.52
C ILE A 44 4.96 10.14 -7.75
N PRO A 45 4.22 10.46 -6.66
CA PRO A 45 3.42 9.49 -5.93
C PRO A 45 2.42 8.76 -6.84
N GLY A 46 2.02 7.54 -6.47
CA GLY A 46 1.09 6.73 -7.24
C GLY A 46 1.71 5.51 -7.90
N GLY A 47 0.94 4.43 -8.04
CA GLY A 47 1.32 3.20 -8.75
C GLY A 47 2.54 2.48 -8.19
N GLY A 48 2.73 2.47 -6.88
CA GLY A 48 3.83 1.80 -6.18
C GLY A 48 5.20 2.46 -6.35
N ARG A 49 5.30 3.58 -7.08
CA ARG A 49 6.60 4.22 -7.41
C ARG A 49 7.36 4.69 -6.17
N MET A 50 6.66 5.20 -5.16
CA MET A 50 7.28 5.60 -3.90
C MET A 50 7.86 4.39 -3.15
N VAL A 51 7.10 3.30 -3.08
CA VAL A 51 7.56 2.04 -2.48
C VAL A 51 8.81 1.53 -3.21
N ALA A 52 8.81 1.51 -4.54
CA ALA A 52 9.97 1.11 -5.32
C ALA A 52 11.21 1.96 -5.01
N CYS A 53 11.03 3.28 -4.83
CA CYS A 53 12.13 4.15 -4.45
C CYS A 53 12.66 3.85 -3.04
N PHE A 54 11.78 3.63 -2.06
CA PHE A 54 12.18 3.27 -0.71
C PHE A 54 12.92 1.93 -0.68
N VAL A 55 12.41 0.91 -1.38
CA VAL A 55 13.08 -0.40 -1.53
C VAL A 55 14.48 -0.25 -2.11
N LYS A 56 14.64 0.53 -3.19
CA LYS A 56 15.95 0.78 -3.81
C LYS A 56 16.94 1.46 -2.86
N ASN A 57 16.44 2.28 -1.92
CA ASN A 57 17.26 3.05 -0.98
C ASN A 57 17.20 2.50 0.45
N ALA A 58 16.75 1.25 0.67
CA ALA A 58 16.42 0.73 2.00
C ALA A 58 17.54 0.93 3.03
N GLY A 59 18.81 0.79 2.64
CA GLY A 59 19.96 1.00 3.53
C GLY A 59 20.23 2.45 3.93
N ALA A 60 19.75 3.43 3.16
CA ALA A 60 19.98 4.86 3.39
C ALA A 60 18.83 5.55 4.13
N LEU A 61 17.67 4.88 4.27
CA LEU A 61 16.52 5.44 4.97
C LEU A 61 16.77 5.53 6.48
N SER A 62 16.14 6.50 7.12
CA SER A 62 16.07 6.60 8.57
C SER A 62 15.40 5.39 9.21
N GLU A 63 15.79 5.05 10.44
CA GLU A 63 15.18 3.95 11.20
C GLU A 63 13.68 4.16 11.42
N GLY A 64 13.23 5.40 11.60
CA GLY A 64 11.80 5.73 11.72
C GLY A 64 11.02 5.38 10.46
N CYS A 65 11.56 5.67 9.28
CA CYS A 65 10.93 5.31 8.02
C CYS A 65 10.94 3.79 7.79
N LYS A 66 12.06 3.11 8.07
CA LYS A 66 12.16 1.64 7.97
C LYS A 66 11.11 0.95 8.84
N LEU A 67 10.91 1.41 10.07
CA LEU A 67 9.92 0.85 10.98
C LEU A 67 8.50 0.92 10.41
N GLU A 68 8.09 2.07 9.87
CA GLU A 68 6.76 2.21 9.27
C GLU A 68 6.61 1.40 7.97
N LEU A 69 7.67 1.28 7.18
CA LEU A 69 7.69 0.41 6.00
C LEU A 69 7.59 -1.08 6.37
N SER A 70 8.26 -1.52 7.43
CA SER A 70 8.12 -2.88 7.97
C SER A 70 6.71 -3.14 8.52
N LYS A 71 6.09 -2.17 9.21
CA LYS A 71 4.67 -2.29 9.63
C LYS A 71 3.74 -2.40 8.42
N MET A 72 3.98 -1.60 7.38
CA MET A 72 3.22 -1.66 6.13
C MET A 72 3.41 -3.01 5.42
N SER A 73 4.61 -3.60 5.48
CA SER A 73 4.92 -4.87 4.83
C SER A 73 4.19 -6.07 5.47
N CYS A 74 3.71 -5.94 6.71
CA CYS A 74 2.89 -6.97 7.37
C CYS A 74 1.50 -7.15 6.74
N SER A 75 1.03 -6.23 5.88
CA SER A 75 -0.27 -6.38 5.21
C SER A 75 -0.24 -7.49 4.15
N ALA A 76 -1.34 -8.24 4.03
CA ALA A 76 -1.49 -9.28 3.02
C ALA A 76 -1.26 -8.71 1.60
N ASP A 77 -1.72 -7.49 1.35
CA ASP A 77 -1.69 -6.83 0.05
C ASP A 77 -0.37 -6.08 -0.24
N ALA A 78 0.57 -6.07 0.73
CA ALA A 78 1.81 -5.33 0.56
C ALA A 78 2.66 -5.89 -0.61
N PRO A 79 3.35 -5.00 -1.38
CA PRO A 79 4.19 -5.40 -2.49
C PRO A 79 5.25 -6.41 -2.07
N LYS A 80 5.52 -7.39 -2.94
CA LYS A 80 6.50 -8.45 -2.67
C LYS A 80 7.90 -7.86 -2.44
N ASP A 81 8.26 -6.85 -3.22
CA ASP A 81 9.56 -6.17 -3.11
C ASP A 81 9.67 -5.38 -1.81
N LEU A 82 8.56 -4.84 -1.31
CA LEU A 82 8.51 -4.18 0.00
C LEU A 82 8.75 -5.19 1.12
N LYS A 83 8.07 -6.34 1.10
CA LYS A 83 8.25 -7.42 2.07
C LYS A 83 9.67 -7.98 2.07
N ALA A 84 10.30 -8.09 0.90
CA ALA A 84 11.67 -8.57 0.78
C ALA A 84 12.70 -7.59 1.38
N ALA A 85 12.51 -6.29 1.16
CA ALA A 85 13.42 -5.26 1.67
C ALA A 85 13.18 -4.87 3.13
N PHE A 86 11.93 -4.97 3.59
CA PHE A 86 11.49 -4.61 4.93
C PHE A 86 10.68 -5.78 5.50
N PRO A 87 11.34 -6.85 6.00
CA PRO A 87 10.64 -7.96 6.61
C PRO A 87 9.79 -7.47 7.79
N CYS A 88 8.60 -8.05 7.91
CA CYS A 88 7.71 -7.83 9.05
C CYS A 88 8.32 -8.54 10.27
N GLY A 89 8.79 -7.79 11.27
CA GLY A 89 9.42 -8.34 12.48
C GLY A 89 10.41 -7.39 13.12
#